data_AF-A0AAJ2J4W7-F1
#
_entry.id   AF-A0AAJ2J4W7-F1
#
_cell.length_a   1.000
_cell.length_b   1.000
_cell.length_c   1.000
_cell.angle_alpha   90.00
_cell.angle_beta   90.00
_cell.angle_gamma   90.00
#
_symmetry.space_group_name_H-M   'P 1'
#
loop_
_entity.id
_entity.type
_entity.pdbx_description
1 polymer ?
#
loop_
_entity_poly.entity_id
_entity_poly.type
_entity_poly.pdbx_seq_one_letter_code
_entity_poly.pdbx_strand_id
1 'polypeptide(L)'
;MFKKSMLIIGLVSLTAIAQAETTVPNTFTAGSNIVAAQMNANFSTLASGVNENSTQIDELLARIEALESSMSSSVAGRSYHLSQIGILNRGKTFPNMELHYSSMTAGNLNQNYTLTLLADNTFILTGTENVGEVVNTGKVTVRNDNTPVSASGSYIQNGSELTLNFNDSEDNGIFTVSKDGRSLLESKFNGRTPDGNGWYRTESSFVVGIEIER
;
A
#
# COMPACT_ATOMS: atom_id res chain seq x y z
N MET A 1 14.88 28.23 10.22
CA MET A 1 15.63 27.01 10.59
C MET A 1 14.62 25.86 10.70
N PHE A 2 14.39 25.14 9.61
CA PHE A 2 13.49 23.98 9.61
C PHE A 2 14.31 22.70 9.73
N LYS A 3 14.02 21.93 10.78
CA LYS A 3 14.66 20.65 11.10
C LYS A 3 14.24 19.64 10.02
N LYS A 4 15.25 19.03 9.40
CA LYS A 4 15.14 17.83 8.58
C LYS A 4 14.67 16.69 9.50
N SER A 5 13.50 16.12 9.20
CA SER A 5 13.01 14.87 9.79
C SER A 5 12.54 13.99 8.63
N MET A 6 13.43 13.15 8.10
CA MET A 6 13.61 11.74 8.48
C MET A 6 12.77 10.84 7.55
N LEU A 7 13.27 10.70 6.33
CA LEU A 7 12.87 9.68 5.36
C LEU A 7 13.48 8.34 5.83
N ILE A 8 12.64 7.43 6.32
CA ILE A 8 12.99 6.02 6.55
C ILE A 8 12.71 5.32 5.22
N ILE A 9 13.70 5.18 4.34
CA ILE A 9 14.49 3.96 4.10
C ILE A 9 13.60 2.71 4.09
N GLY A 10 12.84 2.54 3.01
CA GLY A 10 12.45 1.21 2.56
C GLY A 10 13.68 0.56 1.95
N LEU A 11 14.23 -0.45 2.63
CA LEU A 11 15.36 -1.26 2.20
C LEU A 11 15.06 -1.91 0.84
N VAL A 12 15.43 -1.23 -0.24
CA VAL A 12 16.03 -1.95 -1.36
C VAL A 12 17.48 -2.16 -0.94
N SER A 13 17.72 -3.19 -0.12
CA SER A 13 19.03 -3.83 -0.11
C SER A 13 19.21 -4.46 -1.49
N LEU A 14 19.50 -3.62 -2.48
CA LEU A 14 20.41 -3.98 -3.55
C LEU A 14 21.69 -4.32 -2.80
N THR A 15 21.81 -5.57 -2.37
CA THR A 15 23.11 -6.19 -2.31
C THR A 15 23.68 -5.93 -3.68
N ALA A 16 24.57 -4.93 -3.78
CA ALA A 16 25.50 -4.86 -4.86
C ALA A 16 26.26 -6.18 -4.77
N ILE A 17 25.75 -7.19 -5.47
CA ILE A 17 26.53 -8.33 -5.85
C ILE A 17 27.52 -7.70 -6.80
N ALA A 18 28.63 -7.19 -6.26
CA ALA A 18 29.85 -7.18 -7.02
C ALA A 18 30.08 -8.66 -7.34
N GLN A 19 29.52 -9.14 -8.45
CA GLN A 19 29.97 -10.38 -9.02
C GLN A 19 31.45 -10.13 -9.21
N ALA A 20 32.26 -10.82 -8.41
CA ALA A 20 33.70 -10.76 -8.58
C ALA A 20 33.93 -11.20 -10.02
N GLU A 21 34.27 -10.25 -10.90
CA GLU A 21 34.71 -10.60 -12.24
C GLU A 21 35.82 -11.62 -12.07
N THR A 22 35.68 -12.79 -12.71
CA THR A 22 36.71 -13.81 -12.62
C THR A 22 37.96 -13.28 -13.31
N THR A 23 38.88 -12.73 -12.52
CA THR A 23 40.13 -12.19 -13.04
C THR A 23 41.04 -13.35 -13.42
N VAL A 24 41.40 -13.46 -14.70
CA VAL A 24 42.41 -14.43 -15.12
C VAL A 24 43.82 -13.91 -14.82
N PRO A 25 44.71 -14.73 -14.25
CA PRO A 25 45.99 -14.26 -13.71
C PRO A 25 47.06 -13.95 -14.77
N ASN A 26 46.95 -14.49 -15.99
CA ASN A 26 47.94 -14.27 -17.06
C ASN A 26 47.30 -13.60 -18.29
N THR A 27 47.95 -12.57 -18.81
CA THR A 27 47.63 -11.94 -20.10
C THR A 27 48.59 -12.45 -21.18
N PHE A 28 48.09 -12.74 -22.38
CA PHE A 28 48.92 -13.20 -23.49
C PHE A 28 49.12 -12.10 -24.55
N THR A 29 50.35 -11.95 -25.02
CA THR A 29 50.72 -11.02 -26.09
C THR A 29 51.00 -11.79 -27.37
N ALA A 30 50.47 -11.32 -28.50
CA ALA A 30 50.70 -11.94 -29.80
C ALA A 30 52.19 -12.05 -30.13
N GLY A 31 52.59 -13.18 -30.72
CA GLY A 31 53.98 -13.45 -31.09
C GLY A 31 54.89 -13.94 -29.95
N SER A 32 54.38 -14.06 -28.72
CA SER A 32 55.11 -14.64 -27.58
C SER A 32 54.80 -16.13 -27.41
N ASN A 33 55.78 -16.90 -26.95
CA ASN A 33 55.56 -18.30 -26.55
C ASN A 33 54.72 -18.34 -25.26
N ILE A 34 53.64 -19.13 -25.25
CA ILE A 34 52.79 -19.34 -24.07
C ILE A 34 53.25 -20.61 -23.36
N VAL A 35 53.51 -20.53 -22.05
CA VAL A 35 53.84 -21.71 -21.23
C VAL A 35 52.55 -22.44 -20.84
N ALA A 36 52.51 -23.76 -21.02
CA ALA A 36 51.33 -24.58 -20.70
C ALA A 36 50.83 -24.38 -19.25
N ALA A 37 51.74 -24.19 -18.30
CA ALA A 37 51.39 -23.89 -16.91
C ALA A 37 50.58 -22.59 -16.75
N GLN A 38 50.89 -21.54 -17.52
CA GLN A 38 50.16 -20.26 -17.49
C GLN A 38 48.77 -20.39 -18.08
N MET A 39 48.65 -21.13 -19.19
CA MET A 39 47.35 -21.44 -19.80
C MET A 39 46.47 -22.26 -18.86
N ASN A 40 47.02 -23.31 -18.24
CA ASN A 40 46.31 -24.14 -17.28
C ASN A 40 45.88 -23.34 -16.04
N ALA A 41 46.71 -22.40 -15.56
CA ALA A 41 46.36 -21.52 -14.45
C ALA A 41 45.16 -20.60 -14.79
N ASN A 42 45.11 -20.05 -16.01
CA ASN A 42 43.97 -19.27 -16.47
C ASN A 42 42.68 -20.11 -16.54
N PHE A 43 42.75 -21.32 -17.11
CA PHE A 43 41.58 -22.21 -17.18
C PHE A 43 41.12 -22.67 -15.80
N SER A 44 42.04 -22.97 -14.89
CA SER A 44 41.70 -23.33 -13.51
C SER A 44 41.02 -22.17 -12.77
N THR A 45 41.50 -20.95 -12.97
CA THR A 45 40.89 -19.75 -12.36
C THR A 45 39.49 -19.51 -12.92
N LEU A 46 39.33 -19.64 -14.24
CA LEU A 46 38.03 -19.53 -14.89
C LEU A 46 37.05 -20.59 -14.39
N ALA A 47 37.48 -21.86 -14.29
CA ALA A 47 36.65 -22.94 -13.79
C ALA A 47 36.22 -22.71 -12.33
N SER A 48 37.13 -22.26 -11.47
CA SER A 48 36.79 -21.91 -10.07
C SER A 48 35.75 -20.80 -10.03
N GLY A 49 35.99 -19.69 -10.74
CA GLY A 49 35.06 -18.56 -10.77
C GLY A 49 33.68 -18.92 -11.31
N VAL A 50 33.61 -19.76 -12.35
CA VAL A 50 32.32 -20.27 -12.87
C VAL A 50 31.59 -21.12 -11.83
N ASN A 51 32.28 -22.01 -11.12
CA ASN A 51 31.68 -22.86 -10.09
C ASN A 51 31.20 -22.05 -8.86
N GLU A 52 31.99 -21.05 -8.45
CA GLU A 52 31.63 -20.12 -7.39
C GLU A 52 30.38 -19.30 -7.77
N ASN A 53 30.33 -18.78 -9.00
CA ASN A 53 29.17 -18.07 -9.51
C ASN A 53 27.92 -18.95 -9.56
N SER A 54 28.05 -20.21 -10.01
CA SER A 54 26.93 -21.16 -9.99
C SER A 54 26.39 -21.35 -8.57
N THR A 55 27.28 -21.54 -7.60
CA THR A 55 26.90 -21.71 -6.18
C THR A 55 26.17 -20.48 -5.65
N GLN A 56 26.67 -19.28 -5.92
CA GLN A 56 26.02 -18.04 -5.50
C GLN A 56 24.64 -17.86 -6.14
N ILE A 57 24.48 -18.23 -7.42
CA ILE A 57 23.19 -18.18 -8.10
C ILE A 57 22.20 -19.14 -7.43
N ASP A 58 22.62 -20.37 -7.12
CA ASP A 58 21.77 -21.36 -6.45
C ASP A 58 21.33 -20.88 -5.05
N GLU A 59 22.24 -20.28 -4.28
CA GLU A 59 21.93 -19.68 -2.98
C GLU A 59 20.94 -18.51 -3.07
N LEU A 60 21.11 -17.64 -4.08
CA LEU A 60 20.20 -16.52 -4.31
C LEU A 60 18.81 -16.99 -4.71
N LEU A 61 18.72 -18.01 -5.57
CA LEU A 61 17.44 -18.61 -5.97
C LEU A 61 16.74 -19.24 -4.76
N ALA A 62 17.45 -20.00 -3.94
CA ALA A 62 16.91 -20.59 -2.71
C ALA A 62 16.41 -19.50 -1.73
N ARG A 63 17.13 -18.39 -1.61
CA ARG A 63 16.71 -17.26 -0.77
C ARG A 63 15.46 -16.57 -1.31
N ILE A 64 15.34 -16.41 -2.63
CA ILE A 64 14.14 -15.84 -3.26
C ILE A 64 12.94 -16.76 -2.99
N GLU A 65 13.06 -18.07 -3.19
CA GLU A 65 11.98 -19.02 -2.89
C GLU A 65 11.58 -18.98 -1.40
N ALA A 66 12.55 -18.88 -0.49
CA ALA A 66 12.28 -18.74 0.94
C ALA A 66 11.54 -17.43 1.27
N LEU A 67 11.94 -16.32 0.64
CA LEU A 67 11.25 -15.03 0.82
C LEU A 67 9.84 -15.08 0.26
N GLU A 68 9.64 -15.58 -0.95
CA GLU A 68 8.33 -15.70 -1.60
C GLU A 68 7.38 -16.63 -0.82
N SER A 69 7.89 -17.73 -0.25
CA SER A 69 7.10 -18.63 0.60
C SER A 69 6.80 -18.05 1.98
N SER A 70 7.65 -17.15 2.50
CA SER A 70 7.41 -16.46 3.77
C SER A 70 6.42 -15.28 3.66
N MET A 71 6.17 -14.77 2.45
CA MET A 71 5.16 -13.73 2.22
C MET A 71 3.77 -14.33 2.31
N SER A 72 3.12 -14.12 3.46
CA SER A 72 1.69 -14.44 3.61
C SER A 72 0.86 -13.19 3.36
N SER A 73 -0.03 -13.24 2.37
CA SER A 73 -1.04 -12.20 2.17
C SER A 73 -2.14 -12.25 3.24
N SER A 74 -2.16 -13.26 4.12
CA SER A 74 -3.20 -13.41 5.14
C SER A 74 -3.22 -12.23 6.11
N VAL A 75 -4.40 -11.63 6.26
CA VAL A 75 -4.64 -10.50 7.16
C VAL A 75 -5.17 -10.93 8.53
N ALA A 76 -5.46 -12.22 8.71
CA ALA A 76 -6.05 -12.76 9.93
C ALA A 76 -5.13 -12.57 11.14
N GLY A 77 -5.67 -12.02 12.23
CA GLY A 77 -4.94 -11.73 13.46
C GLY A 77 -4.13 -10.43 13.44
N ARG A 78 -4.17 -9.65 12.34
CA ARG A 78 -3.39 -8.41 12.20
C ARG A 78 -4.17 -7.17 12.59
N SER A 79 -3.45 -6.10 12.87
CA SER A 79 -4.01 -4.78 13.17
C SER A 79 -3.39 -3.74 12.25
N TYR A 80 -4.16 -2.75 11.81
CA TYR A 80 -3.74 -1.72 10.86
C TYR A 80 -4.12 -0.34 11.35
N HIS A 81 -3.22 0.62 11.15
CA HIS A 81 -3.57 2.03 11.18
C HIS A 81 -4.09 2.43 9.80
N LEU A 82 -5.36 2.84 9.73
CA LEU A 82 -5.97 3.32 8.50
C LEU A 82 -6.01 4.85 8.50
N SER A 83 -5.58 5.46 7.40
CA SER A 83 -5.72 6.89 7.15
C SER A 83 -6.48 7.11 5.84
N GLN A 84 -7.60 7.83 5.92
CA GLN A 84 -8.44 8.18 4.79
C GLN A 84 -8.36 9.67 4.50
N ILE A 85 -8.14 9.99 3.23
CA ILE A 85 -8.19 11.35 2.71
C ILE A 85 -9.20 11.38 1.57
N GLY A 86 -10.03 12.41 1.53
CA GLY A 86 -11.04 12.52 0.49
C GLY A 86 -11.63 13.91 0.33
N ILE A 87 -12.47 14.03 -0.69
CA ILE A 87 -13.25 15.22 -1.00
C ILE A 87 -14.72 14.84 -1.05
N LEU A 88 -15.53 15.66 -0.42
CA LEU A 88 -16.98 15.58 -0.42
C LEU A 88 -17.54 16.79 -1.17
N ASN A 89 -18.44 16.57 -2.12
CA ASN A 89 -19.26 17.64 -2.69
C ASN A 89 -20.73 17.29 -2.54
N ARG A 90 -21.52 18.28 -2.09
CA ARG A 90 -22.98 18.16 -2.03
C ARG A 90 -23.65 19.36 -2.65
N GLY A 91 -24.75 19.12 -3.34
CA GLY A 91 -25.57 20.16 -3.94
C GLY A 91 -27.03 19.76 -3.96
N LYS A 92 -27.92 20.73 -3.73
CA LYS A 92 -29.35 20.56 -4.00
C LYS A 92 -29.64 21.00 -5.44
N THR A 93 -30.34 20.18 -6.21
CA THR A 93 -30.87 20.60 -7.51
C THR A 93 -32.37 20.89 -7.44
N PHE A 94 -32.85 21.69 -8.38
CA PHE A 94 -34.26 21.83 -8.68
C PHE A 94 -34.81 20.64 -9.50
N PRO A 95 -36.14 20.51 -9.66
CA PRO A 95 -36.76 19.51 -10.52
C PRO A 95 -36.32 19.55 -11.99
N ASN A 96 -35.75 20.67 -12.46
CA ASN A 96 -35.17 20.84 -13.80
C ASN A 96 -33.65 20.59 -13.86
N MET A 97 -33.05 20.02 -12.81
CA MET A 97 -31.61 19.78 -12.64
C MET A 97 -30.72 21.04 -12.57
N GLU A 98 -31.27 22.24 -12.40
CA GLU A 98 -30.46 23.42 -12.10
C GLU A 98 -29.92 23.36 -10.66
N LEU A 99 -28.63 23.65 -10.50
CA LEU A 99 -27.97 23.69 -9.20
C LEU A 99 -28.42 24.90 -8.39
N HIS A 100 -28.83 24.68 -7.14
CA HIS A 100 -29.11 25.75 -6.21
C HIS A 100 -27.77 26.26 -5.63
N TYR A 101 -27.22 27.34 -6.19
CA TYR A 101 -25.92 27.90 -5.78
C TYR A 101 -25.85 28.24 -4.29
N SER A 102 -27.00 28.52 -3.68
CA SER A 102 -27.23 28.75 -2.25
C SER A 102 -27.52 27.47 -1.46
N SER A 103 -27.13 26.29 -1.95
CA SER A 103 -27.22 25.00 -1.23
C SER A 103 -26.09 24.06 -1.67
N MET A 104 -24.85 24.54 -1.55
CA MET A 104 -23.64 23.81 -1.92
C MET A 104 -22.76 23.54 -0.71
N THR A 105 -22.12 22.38 -0.68
CA THR A 105 -21.06 22.05 0.28
C THR A 105 -19.86 21.50 -0.46
N ALA A 106 -18.67 22.00 -0.14
CA ALA A 106 -17.41 21.37 -0.46
C ALA A 106 -16.71 21.02 0.85
N GLY A 107 -16.21 19.80 0.96
CA GLY A 107 -15.56 19.33 2.17
C GLY A 107 -14.35 18.45 1.91
N ASN A 108 -13.48 18.39 2.91
CA ASN A 108 -12.35 17.48 2.97
C ASN A 108 -12.60 16.43 4.06
N LEU A 109 -12.23 15.20 3.78
CA LEU A 109 -12.22 14.09 4.72
C LEU A 109 -10.78 13.85 5.17
N ASN A 110 -10.56 13.77 6.47
CA ASN A 110 -9.31 13.32 7.06
C ASN A 110 -9.65 12.40 8.24
N GLN A 111 -9.73 11.11 7.97
CA GLN A 111 -10.24 10.15 8.96
C GLN A 111 -9.13 9.17 9.33
N ASN A 112 -9.07 8.78 10.59
CA ASN A 112 -8.02 7.91 11.09
C ASN A 112 -8.64 6.82 11.94
N TYR A 113 -8.26 5.57 11.67
CA TYR A 113 -8.82 4.41 12.33
C TYR A 113 -7.74 3.41 12.72
N THR A 114 -8.08 2.55 13.68
CA THR A 114 -7.41 1.30 13.96
C THR A 114 -8.37 0.18 13.59
N LEU A 115 -7.97 -0.66 12.64
CA LEU A 115 -8.69 -1.86 12.24
C LEU A 115 -7.97 -3.08 12.82
N THR A 116 -8.67 -3.92 13.56
CA THR A 116 -8.16 -5.22 14.03
C THR A 116 -8.96 -6.32 13.35
N LEU A 117 -8.27 -7.17 12.58
CA LEU A 117 -8.84 -8.35 11.92
C LEU A 117 -8.53 -9.56 12.80
N LEU A 118 -9.57 -10.13 13.40
CA LEU A 118 -9.45 -11.24 14.34
C LEU A 118 -9.37 -12.58 13.59
N ALA A 119 -8.71 -13.58 14.18
CA ALA A 119 -8.49 -14.88 13.54
C ALA A 119 -9.79 -15.68 13.28
N ASP A 120 -10.91 -15.26 13.86
CA ASP A 120 -12.25 -15.85 13.69
C ASP A 120 -13.06 -15.20 12.55
N ASN A 121 -12.41 -14.42 11.67
CA ASN A 121 -13.01 -13.69 10.56
C ASN A 121 -13.96 -12.55 10.97
N THR A 122 -13.80 -12.03 12.19
CA THR A 122 -14.46 -10.80 12.64
C THR A 122 -13.48 -9.62 12.69
N PHE A 123 -14.00 -8.40 12.74
CA PHE A 123 -13.16 -7.22 12.89
C PHE A 123 -13.72 -6.21 13.89
N ILE A 124 -12.81 -5.40 14.42
CA ILE A 124 -13.10 -4.23 15.24
C ILE A 124 -12.43 -3.02 14.58
N LEU A 125 -13.20 -1.95 14.38
CA LEU A 125 -12.73 -0.68 13.86
C LEU A 125 -13.02 0.41 14.88
N THR A 126 -12.00 1.17 15.27
CA THR A 126 -12.17 2.34 16.15
C THR A 126 -11.38 3.50 15.60
N GLY A 127 -11.89 4.71 15.70
CA GLY A 127 -11.16 5.86 15.18
C GLY A 127 -11.92 7.17 15.29
N THR A 128 -11.62 8.07 14.37
CA THR A 128 -12.24 9.39 14.33
C THR A 128 -12.41 9.82 12.88
N GLU A 129 -13.61 10.29 12.58
CA GLU A 129 -13.92 10.98 11.33
C GLU A 129 -13.74 12.48 11.53
N ASN A 130 -12.77 13.08 10.83
CA ASN A 130 -12.71 14.53 10.70
C ASN A 130 -13.22 14.96 9.32
N VAL A 131 -14.17 15.90 9.33
CA VAL A 131 -14.70 16.50 8.12
C VAL A 131 -14.62 18.02 8.24
N GLY A 132 -13.82 18.65 7.38
CA GLY A 132 -13.83 20.10 7.20
C GLY A 132 -14.75 20.46 6.06
N GLU A 133 -15.69 21.38 6.25
CA GLU A 133 -16.63 21.78 5.20
C GLU A 133 -16.77 23.29 5.08
N VAL A 134 -16.90 23.76 3.84
CA VAL A 134 -17.42 25.06 3.48
C VAL A 134 -18.82 24.87 2.93
N VAL A 135 -19.80 25.45 3.62
CA VAL A 135 -21.22 25.29 3.31
C VAL A 135 -21.80 26.64 2.91
N ASN A 136 -22.45 26.71 1.75
CA ASN A 136 -23.25 27.85 1.32
C ASN A 136 -24.73 27.46 1.31
N THR A 137 -25.48 27.94 2.31
CA THR A 137 -26.94 27.81 2.38
C THR A 137 -27.65 29.17 2.25
N GLY A 138 -27.09 30.09 1.45
CA GLY A 138 -27.46 31.51 1.40
C GLY A 138 -26.57 32.40 2.29
N LYS A 139 -25.73 31.78 3.11
CA LYS A 139 -24.58 32.39 3.81
C LYS A 139 -23.44 31.36 3.81
N VAL A 140 -22.21 31.84 3.60
CA VAL A 140 -21.02 30.98 3.68
C VAL A 140 -20.68 30.73 5.15
N THR A 141 -20.54 29.45 5.49
CA THR A 141 -20.12 28.98 6.80
C THR A 141 -19.00 27.97 6.64
N VAL A 142 -18.10 27.93 7.63
CA VAL A 142 -17.05 26.93 7.72
C VAL A 142 -17.28 26.13 8.98
N ARG A 143 -17.25 24.80 8.87
CA ARG A 143 -17.37 23.89 10.01
C ARG A 143 -16.30 22.82 9.96
N ASN A 144 -15.92 22.34 11.13
CA ASN A 144 -15.06 21.17 11.28
C ASN A 144 -15.73 20.24 12.28
N ASP A 145 -16.13 19.08 11.80
CA ASP A 145 -16.79 18.06 12.61
C ASP A 145 -15.77 16.96 12.91
N ASN A 146 -15.71 16.52 14.17
CA ASN A 146 -14.79 15.49 14.63
C ASN A 146 -15.57 14.45 15.44
N THR A 147 -15.82 13.30 14.83
CA THR A 147 -16.76 12.30 15.35
C THR A 147 -16.01 11.01 15.68
N PRO A 148 -15.98 10.56 16.95
CA PRO A 148 -15.47 9.25 17.30
C PRO A 148 -16.32 8.16 16.61
N VAL A 149 -15.64 7.16 16.06
CA VAL A 149 -16.28 6.02 15.39
C VAL A 149 -15.86 4.73 16.06
N SER A 150 -16.82 3.85 16.28
CA SER A 150 -16.61 2.45 16.64
C SER A 150 -17.54 1.61 15.79
N ALA A 151 -16.98 0.62 15.12
CA ALA A 151 -17.73 -0.30 14.28
C ALA A 151 -17.15 -1.71 14.39
N SER A 152 -17.95 -2.70 14.01
CA SER A 152 -17.54 -4.09 14.00
C SER A 152 -18.30 -4.86 12.92
N GLY A 153 -17.81 -6.04 12.61
CA GLY A 153 -18.46 -6.90 11.63
C GLY A 153 -17.65 -8.13 11.30
N SER A 154 -17.91 -8.70 10.13
CA SER A 154 -17.15 -9.83 9.58
C SER A 154 -16.30 -9.40 8.41
N TYR A 155 -15.26 -10.16 8.11
CA TYR A 155 -14.48 -9.95 6.90
C TYR A 155 -14.28 -11.24 6.12
N ILE A 156 -14.05 -11.10 4.82
CA ILE A 156 -13.70 -12.18 3.90
C ILE A 156 -12.47 -11.73 3.12
N GLN A 157 -11.47 -12.60 3.02
CA GLN A 157 -10.30 -12.37 2.17
C GLN A 157 -10.28 -13.40 1.03
N ASN A 158 -10.33 -12.91 -0.21
CA ASN A 158 -10.20 -13.70 -1.44
C ASN A 158 -8.93 -13.27 -2.17
N GLY A 159 -7.82 -13.94 -1.88
CA GLY A 159 -6.50 -13.57 -2.43
C GLY A 159 -6.07 -12.19 -1.94
N SER A 160 -5.90 -11.25 -2.87
CA SER A 160 -5.54 -9.86 -2.56
C SER A 160 -6.73 -8.95 -2.27
N GLU A 161 -7.97 -9.44 -2.32
CA GLU A 161 -9.15 -8.64 -1.98
C GLU A 161 -9.61 -8.95 -0.56
N LEU A 162 -9.80 -7.90 0.24
CA LEU A 162 -10.37 -7.96 1.58
C LEU A 162 -11.69 -7.19 1.58
N THR A 163 -12.79 -7.86 1.91
CA THR A 163 -14.10 -7.24 2.10
C THR A 163 -14.45 -7.17 3.58
N LEU A 164 -14.78 -5.98 4.08
CA LEU A 164 -15.34 -5.74 5.41
C LEU A 164 -16.86 -5.57 5.31
N ASN A 165 -17.60 -6.42 5.99
CA ASN A 165 -19.06 -6.35 6.11
C ASN A 165 -19.43 -5.81 7.48
N PHE A 166 -19.91 -4.57 7.53
CA PHE A 166 -20.27 -3.90 8.78
C PHE A 166 -21.63 -4.38 9.30
N ASN A 167 -21.76 -4.55 10.62
CA ASN A 167 -23.03 -5.00 11.21
C ASN A 167 -24.17 -3.97 11.06
N ASP A 168 -23.82 -2.67 11.08
CA ASP A 168 -24.78 -1.56 11.15
C ASP A 168 -24.88 -0.77 9.82
N SER A 169 -24.38 -1.33 8.72
CA SER A 169 -24.35 -0.66 7.41
C SER A 169 -24.50 -1.66 6.27
N GLU A 170 -25.23 -1.27 5.22
CA GLU A 170 -25.28 -2.02 3.96
C GLU A 170 -24.06 -1.74 3.06
N ASP A 171 -23.31 -0.67 3.34
CA ASP A 171 -22.07 -0.35 2.63
C ASP A 171 -20.91 -1.21 3.17
N ASN A 172 -20.22 -1.90 2.26
CA ASN A 172 -19.00 -2.66 2.55
C ASN A 172 -17.74 -1.82 2.30
N GLY A 173 -16.67 -2.14 3.05
CA GLY A 173 -15.32 -1.66 2.77
C GLY A 173 -14.56 -2.69 1.94
N ILE A 174 -13.91 -2.27 0.86
CA ILE A 174 -13.16 -3.20 -0.01
C ILE A 174 -11.73 -2.70 -0.16
N PHE A 175 -10.78 -3.52 0.28
CA PHE A 175 -9.36 -3.22 0.25
C PHE A 175 -8.61 -4.18 -0.67
N THR A 176 -7.60 -3.65 -1.36
CA THR A 176 -6.51 -4.45 -1.91
C THR A 176 -5.47 -4.68 -0.83
N VAL A 177 -5.10 -5.93 -0.62
CA VAL A 177 -4.08 -6.40 0.32
C VAL A 177 -2.76 -6.59 -0.41
N SER A 178 -1.68 -6.07 0.17
CA SER A 178 -0.33 -6.32 -0.34
C SER A 178 0.05 -7.80 -0.28
N LYS A 179 1.05 -8.22 -1.08
CA LYS A 179 1.49 -9.62 -1.12
C LYS A 179 1.94 -10.17 0.23
N ASP A 180 2.48 -9.32 1.10
CA ASP A 180 2.92 -9.65 2.46
C ASP A 180 1.82 -9.43 3.53
N GLY A 181 0.62 -9.01 3.13
CA GLY A 181 -0.49 -8.72 4.02
C GLY A 181 -0.31 -7.46 4.87
N ARG A 182 0.80 -6.72 4.72
CA ARG A 182 1.16 -5.61 5.64
C ARG A 182 0.53 -4.28 5.30
N SER A 183 -0.05 -4.13 4.11
CA SER A 183 -0.67 -2.90 3.65
C SER A 183 -2.05 -3.16 3.04
N LEU A 184 -2.96 -2.23 3.28
CA LEU A 184 -4.32 -2.22 2.74
C LEU A 184 -4.54 -0.93 1.93
N LEU A 185 -5.18 -1.02 0.77
CA LEU A 185 -5.48 0.13 -0.07
C LEU A 185 -6.93 0.09 -0.52
N GLU A 186 -7.66 1.18 -0.30
CA GLU A 186 -9.00 1.39 -0.86
C GLU A 186 -9.00 2.70 -1.65
N SER A 187 -9.63 2.70 -2.82
CA SER A 187 -9.95 3.90 -3.58
C SER A 187 -11.43 3.85 -3.92
N LYS A 188 -12.20 4.78 -3.38
CA LYS A 188 -13.65 4.81 -3.49
C LYS A 188 -14.12 6.06 -4.20
N PHE A 189 -15.05 5.88 -5.13
CA PHE A 189 -15.87 6.96 -5.67
C PHE A 189 -17.33 6.62 -5.43
N ASN A 190 -18.00 7.41 -4.61
CA ASN A 190 -19.43 7.29 -4.34
C ASN A 190 -20.15 8.47 -4.97
N GLY A 191 -20.85 8.23 -6.07
CA GLY A 191 -21.89 9.15 -6.55
C GLY A 191 -23.25 8.62 -6.12
N ARG A 192 -23.92 9.27 -5.15
CA ARG A 192 -25.32 8.97 -4.85
C ARG A 192 -26.22 9.83 -5.73
N THR A 193 -27.18 9.18 -6.40
CA THR A 193 -28.35 9.81 -7.01
C THR A 193 -29.15 10.56 -5.93
N PRO A 194 -29.98 11.55 -6.32
CA PRO A 194 -30.68 12.38 -5.36
C PRO A 194 -31.48 11.50 -4.41
N ASP A 195 -31.31 11.75 -3.11
CA ASP A 195 -32.27 11.24 -2.15
C ASP A 195 -33.67 11.82 -2.47
N GLY A 196 -34.72 11.31 -1.83
CA GLY A 196 -36.09 11.82 -2.03
C GLY A 196 -36.26 13.33 -1.77
N ASN A 197 -35.22 14.03 -1.28
CA ASN A 197 -35.16 15.46 -1.01
C ASN A 197 -34.34 16.27 -2.04
N GLY A 198 -33.82 15.64 -3.10
CA GLY A 198 -33.13 16.30 -4.21
C GLY A 198 -31.66 16.62 -3.96
N TRP A 199 -31.00 15.98 -2.99
CA TRP A 199 -29.59 16.18 -2.69
C TRP A 199 -28.68 15.23 -3.44
N TYR A 200 -27.75 15.77 -4.20
CA TYR A 200 -26.66 15.02 -4.82
C TYR A 200 -25.46 15.04 -3.89
N ARG A 201 -24.87 13.87 -3.66
CA ARG A 201 -23.61 13.72 -2.93
C ARG A 201 -22.63 12.96 -3.82
N THR A 202 -21.47 13.57 -4.03
CA THR A 202 -20.31 12.87 -4.57
C THR A 202 -19.21 12.88 -3.54
N GLU A 203 -18.54 11.74 -3.40
CA GLU A 203 -17.41 11.57 -2.52
C GLU A 203 -16.35 10.77 -3.24
N SER A 204 -15.13 11.28 -3.21
CA SER A 204 -13.94 10.55 -3.64
C SER A 204 -13.02 10.43 -2.45
N SER A 205 -12.59 9.23 -2.12
CA SER A 205 -11.66 9.00 -1.03
C SER A 205 -10.65 7.91 -1.36
N PHE A 206 -9.51 8.01 -0.69
CA PHE A 206 -8.44 7.04 -0.72
C PHE A 206 -8.07 6.70 0.71
N VAL A 207 -7.92 5.41 1.00
CA VAL A 207 -7.58 4.89 2.31
C VAL A 207 -6.30 4.07 2.20
N VAL A 208 -5.34 4.34 3.09
CA VAL A 208 -4.14 3.53 3.27
C VAL A 208 -4.18 2.93 4.66
N GLY A 209 -4.06 1.60 4.72
CA GLY A 209 -3.82 0.86 5.95
C GLY A 209 -2.39 0.36 6.00
N ILE A 210 -1.70 0.57 7.12
CA ILE A 210 -0.37 0.00 7.39
C ILE A 210 -0.45 -0.84 8.66
N GLU A 211 0.08 -2.07 8.60
CA GLU A 211 0.11 -2.97 9.75
C GLU A 211 0.83 -2.32 10.94
N ILE A 212 0.22 -2.45 12.12
CA ILE A 212 0.79 -2.07 13.39
C ILE A 212 1.60 -3.28 13.87
N GLU A 213 2.93 -3.22 13.76
CA GLU A 213 3.80 -4.25 14.31
C GLU A 213 3.61 -4.31 15.84
N ARG A 214 3.35 -5.51 16.36
CA ARG A 214 3.30 -5.78 17.81
C ARG A 214 4.65 -6.23 18.33
#